data_AF-A0A1I2HV22-F1
#
_entry.id   AF-A0A1I2HV22-F1
#
_cell.length_a   1.000
_cell.length_b   1.000
_cell.length_c   1.000
_cell.angle_alpha   90.00
_cell.angle_beta   90.00
_cell.angle_gamma   90.00
#
_symmetry.space_group_name_H-M   'P 1'
#
loop_
_entity.id
_entity.type
_entity.pdbx_description
1 polymer ?
#
loop_
_entity_poly.entity_id
_entity_poly.type
_entity_poly.pdbx_seq_one_letter_code
_entity_poly.pdbx_strand_id
1 'polypeptide(L)'
;MDISEISSFVQHTAIDSGVKFTLNGEPVTPKDLGDPNALLPLVVVSANHINAEISGIRSSHLDFIERAEPESHLLGWKLKQLPHIVDGAMLLMINHAIRTTLAQPPAPFLQNPFLPGAYEPASESELRPHLEAFGFMEKAPTRQLLPSEATAPSY
;
A
#
# COMPACT_ATOMS: atom_id res chain seq x y z
N MET A 1 -18.12 -5.25 2.99
CA MET A 1 -17.19 -5.41 1.86
C MET A 1 -16.28 -6.61 2.07
N ASP A 2 -15.89 -7.33 1.01
CA ASP A 2 -14.90 -8.40 1.08
C ASP A 2 -13.52 -8.01 0.52
N ILE A 3 -12.50 -8.86 0.72
CA ILE A 3 -11.13 -8.60 0.27
C ILE A 3 -11.02 -8.54 -1.26
N SER A 4 -11.87 -9.25 -1.99
CA SER A 4 -11.86 -9.27 -3.47
C SER A 4 -12.41 -7.98 -4.07
N GLU A 5 -13.44 -7.39 -3.44
CA GLU A 5 -13.97 -6.07 -3.77
C GLU A 5 -12.94 -4.97 -3.52
N ILE A 6 -12.26 -5.03 -2.36
CA ILE A 6 -11.17 -4.10 -2.01
C ILE A 6 -10.01 -4.23 -2.99
N SER A 7 -9.61 -5.47 -3.32
CA SER A 7 -8.56 -5.74 -4.32
C SER A 7 -8.87 -5.08 -5.66
N SER A 8 -10.08 -5.27 -6.17
CA SER A 8 -10.52 -4.68 -7.44
C SER A 8 -10.54 -3.16 -7.38
N PHE A 9 -11.05 -2.59 -6.29
CA PHE A 9 -11.11 -1.15 -6.09
C PHE A 9 -9.70 -0.51 -6.03
N VAL A 10 -8.75 -1.14 -5.35
CA VAL A 10 -7.34 -0.70 -5.29
C VAL A 10 -6.71 -0.67 -6.68
N GLN A 11 -6.91 -1.73 -7.49
CA GLN A 11 -6.39 -1.79 -8.85
C GLN A 11 -6.93 -0.65 -9.72
N HIS A 12 -8.25 -0.44 -9.71
CA HIS A 12 -8.87 0.65 -10.45
C HIS A 12 -8.39 2.03 -9.98
N THR A 13 -8.29 2.23 -8.67
CA THR A 13 -7.82 3.49 -8.10
C THR A 13 -6.36 3.77 -8.49
N ALA A 14 -5.49 2.76 -8.48
CA ALA A 14 -4.10 2.89 -8.88
C ALA A 14 -3.95 3.19 -10.39
N ILE A 15 -4.83 2.65 -11.23
CA ILE A 15 -4.89 3.00 -12.66
C ILE A 15 -5.32 4.46 -12.83
N ASP A 16 -6.42 4.86 -12.17
CA ASP A 16 -7.03 6.18 -12.31
C ASP A 16 -6.25 7.29 -11.59
N SER A 17 -5.28 6.94 -10.73
CA SER A 17 -4.45 7.93 -10.04
C SER A 17 -3.37 8.50 -10.96
N GLY A 18 -2.91 7.73 -11.94
CA GLY A 18 -1.77 8.10 -12.80
C GLY A 18 -0.42 8.11 -12.07
N VAL A 19 -0.36 7.68 -10.81
CA VAL A 19 0.87 7.62 -10.01
C VAL A 19 1.64 6.35 -10.37
N LYS A 20 2.93 6.49 -10.70
CA LYS A 20 3.82 5.35 -10.91
C LYS A 20 4.42 4.92 -9.59
N PHE A 21 4.14 3.71 -9.15
CA PHE A 21 4.73 3.17 -7.93
C PHE A 21 5.98 2.35 -8.25
N THR A 22 7.01 2.48 -7.41
CA THR A 22 8.23 1.69 -7.48
C THR A 22 8.52 1.03 -6.14
N LEU A 23 9.24 -0.09 -6.17
CA LEU A 23 9.73 -0.78 -4.99
C LEU A 23 11.18 -1.22 -5.24
N ASN A 24 12.13 -0.60 -4.54
CA ASN A 24 13.56 -0.75 -4.84
C ASN A 24 13.92 -0.37 -6.29
N GLY A 25 13.27 0.67 -6.83
CA GLY A 25 13.44 1.07 -8.22
C GLY A 25 12.78 0.16 -9.27
N GLU A 26 12.17 -0.96 -8.86
CA GLU A 26 11.38 -1.80 -9.76
C GLU A 26 9.94 -1.29 -9.86
N PRO A 27 9.33 -1.24 -11.06
CA PRO A 27 7.96 -0.79 -11.22
C PRO A 27 6.98 -1.75 -10.55
N VAL A 28 6.02 -1.18 -9.82
CA VAL A 28 4.91 -1.89 -9.19
C VAL A 28 3.68 -1.72 -10.05
N THR A 29 3.05 -2.83 -10.44
CA THR A 29 1.82 -2.77 -11.24
C THR A 29 0.60 -2.50 -10.35
N PRO A 30 -0.49 -1.93 -10.89
CA PRO A 30 -1.75 -1.83 -10.16
C PRO A 30 -2.23 -3.18 -9.61
N LYS A 31 -1.95 -4.27 -10.33
CA LYS A 31 -2.28 -5.63 -9.89
C LYS A 31 -1.52 -6.02 -8.62
N ASP A 32 -0.22 -5.68 -8.52
CA ASP A 32 0.58 -5.97 -7.33
C ASP A 32 0.06 -5.19 -6.11
N LEU A 33 -0.37 -3.94 -6.30
CA LEU A 33 -1.06 -3.12 -5.28
C LEU A 33 -2.37 -3.74 -4.82
N GLY A 34 -3.13 -4.34 -5.74
CA GLY A 34 -4.40 -5.01 -5.44
C GLY A 34 -4.25 -6.43 -4.89
N ASP A 35 -3.10 -7.08 -5.00
CA ASP A 35 -2.96 -8.50 -4.65
C ASP A 35 -2.86 -8.71 -3.13
N PRO A 36 -3.75 -9.51 -2.51
CA PRO A 36 -3.72 -9.82 -1.07
C PRO A 36 -2.41 -10.47 -0.61
N ASN A 37 -1.69 -11.13 -1.51
CA ASN A 37 -0.42 -11.78 -1.25
C ASN A 37 0.79 -10.88 -1.59
N ALA A 38 0.57 -9.70 -2.18
CA ALA A 38 1.63 -8.75 -2.46
C ALA A 38 1.47 -7.47 -1.63
N LEU A 39 0.99 -6.38 -2.22
CA LEU A 39 1.01 -5.05 -1.60
C LEU A 39 -0.35 -4.58 -1.07
N LEU A 40 -1.42 -5.37 -1.23
CA LEU A 40 -2.72 -5.01 -0.65
C LEU A 40 -2.66 -4.80 0.88
N PRO A 41 -1.90 -5.58 1.67
CA PRO A 41 -1.76 -5.30 3.10
C PRO A 41 -1.20 -3.91 3.38
N LEU A 42 -0.25 -3.41 2.58
CA LEU A 42 0.28 -2.05 2.72
C LEU A 42 -0.80 -0.99 2.48
N VAL A 43 -1.63 -1.17 1.45
CA VAL A 43 -2.71 -0.24 1.13
C VAL A 43 -3.74 -0.19 2.25
N VAL A 44 -4.14 -1.35 2.77
CA VAL A 44 -5.12 -1.45 3.86
C VAL A 44 -4.56 -0.88 5.16
N VAL A 45 -3.28 -1.11 5.48
CA VAL A 45 -2.64 -0.48 6.64
C VAL A 45 -2.58 1.04 6.49
N SER A 46 -2.28 1.53 5.28
CA SER A 46 -2.27 2.97 4.99
C SER A 46 -3.67 3.58 5.15
N ALA A 47 -4.72 2.92 4.65
CA ALA A 47 -6.10 3.34 4.85
C ALA A 47 -6.51 3.38 6.33
N ASN A 48 -6.13 2.35 7.09
CA ASN A 48 -6.36 2.31 8.54
C ASN A 48 -5.59 3.42 9.28
N HIS A 49 -4.37 3.73 8.85
CA HIS A 49 -3.58 4.81 9.41
C HIS A 49 -4.30 6.17 9.26
N ILE A 50 -4.79 6.50 8.05
CA ILE A 50 -5.57 7.72 7.82
C ILE A 50 -6.83 7.74 8.70
N ASN A 51 -7.53 6.60 8.81
CA ASN A 51 -8.70 6.50 9.68
C ASN A 51 -8.36 6.72 11.16
N ALA A 52 -7.22 6.19 11.64
CA ALA A 52 -6.75 6.39 13.01
C ALA A 52 -6.41 7.86 13.30
N GLU A 53 -5.82 8.56 12.32
CA GLU A 53 -5.54 9.99 12.40
C GLU A 53 -6.84 10.82 12.49
N ILE A 54 -7.82 10.53 11.62
CA ILE A 54 -9.10 11.26 11.59
C ILE A 54 -9.94 10.99 12.84
N SER A 55 -10.03 9.73 13.26
CA SER A 55 -10.85 9.33 14.40
C SER A 55 -10.21 9.63 15.75
N GLY A 56 -8.89 9.86 15.78
CA GLY A 56 -8.10 9.95 17.01
C GLY A 56 -7.95 8.62 17.75
N ILE A 57 -8.44 7.51 17.19
CA ILE A 57 -8.39 6.18 17.80
C ILE A 57 -7.21 5.41 17.20
N ARG A 58 -6.22 5.10 18.03
CA ARG A 58 -5.09 4.25 17.62
C ARG A 58 -5.55 2.80 17.57
N SER A 59 -5.59 2.22 16.38
CA SER A 59 -5.76 0.77 16.16
C SER A 59 -4.42 0.16 15.74
N SER A 60 -4.11 -1.00 16.30
CA SER A 60 -2.92 -1.74 15.91
C SER A 60 -3.18 -2.41 14.56
N HIS A 61 -2.27 -2.26 13.60
CA HIS A 61 -2.41 -2.99 12.33
C HIS A 61 -2.39 -4.51 12.53
N LEU A 62 -1.76 -4.99 13.62
CA LEU A 62 -1.74 -6.41 14.01
C LEU A 62 -3.13 -6.98 14.33
N ASP A 63 -4.16 -6.13 14.47
CA ASP A 63 -5.54 -6.57 14.66
C ASP A 63 -6.15 -7.15 13.35
N PHE A 64 -5.58 -6.82 12.20
CA PHE A 64 -6.11 -7.21 10.88
C PHE A 64 -5.05 -7.74 9.89
N ILE A 65 -3.77 -7.62 10.21
CA ILE A 65 -2.69 -8.33 9.51
C ILE A 65 -2.03 -9.37 10.40
N GLU A 66 -1.51 -10.42 9.78
CA GLU A 66 -0.71 -11.43 10.47
C GLU A 66 0.50 -11.84 9.62
N ARG A 67 1.50 -12.44 10.25
CA ARG A 67 2.68 -12.96 9.54
C ARG A 67 2.26 -14.04 8.56
N ALA A 68 2.89 -14.03 7.40
CA ALA A 68 2.72 -15.02 6.35
C ALA A 68 4.07 -15.59 5.91
N GLU A 69 4.06 -16.78 5.30
CA GLU A 69 5.27 -17.38 4.78
C GLU A 69 5.85 -16.50 3.64
N PRO A 70 7.13 -16.11 3.72
CA PRO A 70 7.75 -15.22 2.72
C PRO A 70 7.74 -15.78 1.29
N GLU A 71 7.61 -17.09 1.14
CA GLU A 71 7.56 -17.76 -0.16
C GLU A 71 6.23 -17.55 -0.89
N SER A 72 5.15 -17.31 -0.14
CA SER A 72 3.80 -17.12 -0.67
C SER A 72 3.36 -15.65 -0.65
N HIS A 73 4.00 -14.79 0.16
CA HIS A 73 3.59 -13.40 0.33
C HIS A 73 4.77 -12.44 0.22
N LEU A 74 4.70 -11.46 -0.69
CA LEU A 74 5.81 -10.55 -1.01
C LEU A 74 6.34 -9.82 0.23
N LEU A 75 5.43 -9.41 1.11
CA LEU A 75 5.77 -8.68 2.34
C LEU A 75 6.08 -9.62 3.52
N GLY A 76 5.78 -10.92 3.43
CA GLY A 76 5.75 -11.81 4.60
C GLY A 76 4.60 -11.50 5.57
N TRP A 77 3.55 -10.85 5.06
CA TRP A 77 2.34 -10.48 5.79
C TRP A 77 1.11 -10.78 4.94
N LYS A 78 0.00 -11.11 5.61
CA LYS A 78 -1.31 -11.29 4.98
C LYS A 78 -2.40 -10.58 5.76
N LEU A 79 -3.48 -10.24 5.06
CA LEU A 79 -4.70 -9.75 5.67
C LEU A 79 -5.45 -10.93 6.29
N LYS A 80 -5.64 -10.88 7.62
CA LYS A 80 -6.50 -11.82 8.34
C LYS A 80 -7.97 -11.46 8.17
N GLN A 81 -8.25 -10.15 8.21
CA GLN A 81 -9.56 -9.54 8.06
C GLN A 81 -9.39 -8.09 7.59
N LEU A 82 -10.48 -7.43 7.22
CA LEU A 82 -10.45 -5.98 6.99
C LEU A 82 -10.55 -5.23 8.33
N PRO A 83 -9.94 -4.03 8.45
CA PRO A 83 -10.19 -3.15 9.59
C PRO A 83 -11.69 -2.87 9.74
N HIS A 84 -12.15 -2.69 10.99
CA HIS A 84 -13.55 -2.36 11.30
C HIS A 84 -13.88 -0.89 10.95
N ILE A 85 -13.88 -0.58 9.66
CA ILE A 85 -14.22 0.72 9.09
C ILE A 85 -15.50 0.54 8.27
N VAL A 86 -16.42 1.50 8.34
CA VAL A 86 -17.63 1.50 7.51
C VAL A 86 -17.24 1.46 6.03
N ASP A 87 -17.87 0.58 5.26
CA ASP A 87 -17.55 0.32 3.84
C ASP A 87 -17.28 1.59 3.01
N GLY A 88 -18.18 2.58 3.05
CA GLY A 88 -17.99 3.85 2.33
C GLY A 88 -16.77 4.66 2.78
N ALA A 89 -16.47 4.65 4.08
CA ALA A 89 -15.28 5.29 4.62
C ALA A 89 -14.01 4.53 4.21
N MET A 90 -14.04 3.19 4.20
CA MET A 90 -12.91 2.36 3.74
C MET A 90 -12.50 2.71 2.30
N LEU A 91 -13.47 2.82 1.40
CA LEU A 91 -13.21 3.19 0.00
C LEU A 91 -12.60 4.59 -0.13
N LEU A 92 -13.09 5.57 0.65
CA LEU A 92 -12.53 6.92 0.68
C LEU A 92 -11.09 6.93 1.21
N MET A 93 -10.81 6.18 2.28
CA MET A 93 -9.46 6.09 2.84
C MET A 93 -8.50 5.37 1.90
N ILE A 94 -8.93 4.33 1.20
CA ILE A 94 -8.10 3.67 0.18
C ILE A 94 -7.81 4.61 -0.99
N ASN A 95 -8.81 5.34 -1.47
CA ASN A 95 -8.64 6.33 -2.52
C ASN A 95 -7.60 7.38 -2.12
N HIS A 96 -7.75 7.93 -0.91
CA HIS A 96 -6.80 8.88 -0.35
C HIS A 96 -5.41 8.28 -0.12
N ALA A 97 -5.33 7.03 0.35
CA ALA A 97 -4.08 6.33 0.57
C ALA A 97 -3.29 6.20 -0.73
N ILE A 98 -3.93 5.81 -1.83
CA ILE A 98 -3.26 5.62 -3.12
C ILE A 98 -2.90 6.96 -3.77
N ARG A 99 -3.83 7.92 -3.79
CA ARG A 99 -3.63 9.18 -4.50
C ARG A 99 -2.71 10.15 -3.76
N THR A 100 -2.64 10.07 -2.43
CA THR A 100 -1.96 11.07 -1.62
C THR A 100 -0.91 10.43 -0.71
N THR A 101 -1.31 9.53 0.19
CA THR A 101 -0.40 9.03 1.23
C THR A 101 0.76 8.23 0.68
N LEU A 102 0.50 7.26 -0.20
CA LEU A 102 1.52 6.44 -0.85
C LEU A 102 2.20 7.15 -2.01
N ALA A 103 1.66 8.28 -2.48
CA ALA A 103 2.25 9.10 -3.53
C ALA A 103 3.28 10.11 -2.97
N GLN A 104 3.57 10.03 -1.68
CA GLN A 104 4.44 10.97 -0.96
C GLN A 104 5.32 10.19 0.02
N PRO A 105 6.56 10.63 0.28
CA PRO A 105 7.36 10.04 1.35
C PRO A 105 6.60 10.11 2.68
N PRO A 106 6.64 9.07 3.54
CA PRO A 106 5.92 9.06 4.80
C PRO A 106 6.40 10.23 5.68
N ALA A 107 5.48 11.08 6.10
CA ALA A 107 5.79 12.12 7.07
C ALA A 107 6.14 11.47 8.43
N PRO A 108 7.13 11.99 9.18
CA PRO A 108 7.33 11.54 10.56
C PRO A 108 6.03 11.76 11.36
N PHE A 109 5.68 10.78 12.21
CA PHE A 109 4.46 10.63 13.03
C PHE A 109 4.00 11.85 13.88
N LEU A 110 4.61 13.03 13.75
CA LEU A 110 4.43 14.20 14.61
C LEU A 110 4.05 15.51 13.89
N GLN A 111 3.69 15.51 12.61
CA GLN A 111 3.23 16.75 11.95
C GLN A 111 1.74 16.72 11.60
N ASN A 112 0.97 17.11 12.61
CA ASN A 112 -0.31 17.83 12.62
C ASN A 112 -1.08 18.00 11.27
N PRO A 113 -2.35 17.55 11.19
CA PRO A 113 -3.20 17.59 9.99
C PRO A 113 -3.65 18.99 9.50
N PHE A 114 -3.12 20.08 10.06
CA PHE A 114 -3.49 21.45 9.68
C PHE A 114 -2.40 22.24 8.96
N LEU A 115 -1.33 21.61 8.47
CA LEU A 115 -0.38 22.30 7.61
C LEU A 115 -1.02 22.54 6.22
N PRO A 116 -1.33 23.80 5.86
CA PRO A 116 -1.74 24.12 4.50
C PRO A 116 -0.48 24.14 3.65
N GLY A 117 -0.15 22.98 3.09
CA GLY A 117 0.76 22.82 1.98
C GLY A 117 0.11 21.78 1.10
N ALA A 118 -0.43 22.20 -0.04
CA ALA A 118 -0.94 21.27 -1.03
C ALA A 118 0.23 20.40 -1.48
N TYR A 119 0.39 19.22 -0.87
CA TYR A 119 1.32 18.25 -1.35
C TYR A 119 0.75 17.75 -2.68
N GLU A 120 1.25 18.29 -3.77
CA GLU A 120 0.93 17.77 -5.09
C GLU A 120 1.34 16.28 -5.11
N PRO A 121 0.43 15.38 -5.48
CA PRO A 121 0.77 13.97 -5.56
C PRO A 121 1.93 13.79 -6.56
N ALA A 122 2.95 13.05 -6.15
CA ALA A 122 4.08 12.82 -7.04
C ALA A 122 3.62 12.00 -8.25
N SER A 123 4.21 12.28 -9.42
CA SER A 123 3.99 11.46 -10.62
C SER A 123 4.63 10.07 -10.50
N GLU A 124 5.59 9.93 -9.59
CA GLU A 124 6.26 8.68 -9.24
C GLU A 124 6.52 8.62 -7.73
N SER A 125 6.33 7.46 -7.11
CA SER A 125 6.53 7.26 -5.67
C SER A 125 7.15 5.90 -5.34
N GLU A 126 8.16 5.92 -4.48
CA GLU A 126 8.86 4.72 -3.99
C GLU A 126 8.20 4.21 -2.71
N LEU A 127 7.84 2.93 -2.67
CA LEU A 127 7.09 2.31 -1.59
C LEU A 127 7.97 1.82 -0.43
N ARG A 128 9.30 1.69 -0.63
CA ARG A 128 10.25 1.25 0.40
C ARG A 128 10.10 2.01 1.73
N PRO A 129 10.04 3.35 1.77
CA PRO A 129 9.91 4.09 3.04
C PRO A 129 8.62 3.76 3.80
N HIS A 130 7.51 3.49 3.10
CA HIS A 130 6.24 3.13 3.74
C HIS A 130 6.33 1.74 4.38
N LEU A 131 6.96 0.78 3.69
CA LEU A 131 7.17 -0.55 4.23
C LEU A 131 8.03 -0.54 5.50
N GLU A 132 9.06 0.32 5.53
CA GLU A 132 9.89 0.53 6.72
C GLU A 132 9.11 1.22 7.84
N ALA A 133 8.37 2.29 7.53
CA ALA A 133 7.58 3.03 8.51
C ALA A 133 6.49 2.17 9.18
N PHE A 134 5.88 1.25 8.43
CA PHE A 134 4.87 0.33 8.97
C PHE A 134 5.44 -0.96 9.57
N GLY A 135 6.77 -1.14 9.57
CA GLY A 135 7.40 -2.33 10.14
C GLY A 135 7.19 -3.61 9.32
N PHE A 136 6.87 -3.49 8.03
CA PHE A 136 6.75 -4.62 7.12
C PHE A 136 8.13 -5.24 6.80
N MET A 137 9.19 -4.46 6.91
CA MET A 137 10.57 -4.80 6.52
C MET A 137 11.43 -5.23 7.73
N GLU A 138 11.31 -6.47 8.18
CA GLU A 138 12.32 -7.09 9.09
C GLU A 138 13.20 -8.15 8.41
N LYS A 139 12.84 -8.59 7.21
CA LYS A 139 13.68 -9.41 6.32
C LYS A 139 13.40 -8.96 4.89
N ALA A 140 14.45 -8.74 4.10
CA ALA A 140 14.33 -8.29 2.71
C ALA A 140 13.28 -9.12 1.93
N PRO A 141 12.48 -8.49 1.06
CA PRO A 141 11.48 -9.20 0.25
C PRO A 141 12.18 -10.29 -0.55
N THR A 142 11.76 -11.55 -0.36
CA THR A 142 12.43 -12.72 -0.96
C THR A 142 11.95 -13.02 -2.39
N ARG A 143 11.14 -12.13 -2.97
CA ARG A 143 10.82 -12.16 -4.41
C ARG A 143 11.31 -10.88 -5.06
N GLN A 144 12.31 -11.03 -5.92
CA GLN A 144 12.48 -10.13 -7.05
C GLN A 144 11.13 -10.11 -7.79
N LEU A 145 10.55 -8.93 -7.97
CA LEU A 145 9.52 -8.73 -8.98
C LEU A 145 10.10 -9.35 -10.26
N LEU A 146 9.43 -10.37 -10.79
CA LEU A 146 9.97 -11.15 -11.89
C LEU A 146 10.35 -10.18 -13.02
N PRO A 147 11.60 -10.23 -13.53
CA PRO A 147 11.99 -9.38 -14.64
C PRO A 147 11.04 -9.67 -15.81
N SER A 148 10.40 -8.62 -16.30
CA SER A 148 9.67 -8.66 -17.57
C SER A 148 10.61 -9.26 -18.61
N GLU A 149 10.11 -10.27 -19.32
CA GLU A 149 10.86 -11.16 -20.19
C GLU A 149 12.00 -10.45 -20.93
N ALA A 150 13.23 -10.89 -20.68
CA ALA A 150 14.37 -10.53 -21.50
C ALA A 150 14.08 -10.97 -22.93
N THR A 151 13.66 -10.02 -23.77
CA THR A 151 13.52 -10.21 -25.21
C THR A 151 14.87 -10.72 -25.73
N ALA A 152 14.93 -12.00 -26.09
CA ALA A 152 16.11 -12.61 -26.68
C ALA A 152 16.43 -11.92 -28.02
N PRO A 153 17.71 -11.67 -28.35
CA PRO A 153 18.07 -11.18 -29.67
C PRO A 153 17.74 -12.25 -30.72
N SER A 154 16.90 -11.89 -31.69
CA SER A 154 16.69 -12.70 -32.89
C SER A 154 17.95 -12.58 -33.77
N TYR A 155 18.53 -13.72 -34.12
CA TYR A 155 19.64 -13.86 -35.08
C TYR A 155 19.15 -13.67 -36.52
#